data_AF-A0A139RJI9-F1
#
_entry.id   AF-A0A139RJI9-F1
#
_cell.length_a   1.000
_cell.length_b   1.000
_cell.length_c   1.000
_cell.angle_alpha   90.00
_cell.angle_beta   90.00
_cell.angle_gamma   90.00
#
_symmetry.space_group_name_H-M   'P 1'
#
loop_
_entity.id
_entity.type
_entity.pdbx_description
1 polymer ?
#
loop_
_entity_poly.entity_id
_entity_poly.type
_entity_poly.pdbx_seq_one_letter_code
_entity_poly.pdbx_strand_id
1 'polypeptide(L)'
;MEILISAVGTTDPISHNRDAALLHIARTYRPEKIVLVYSEEMLVKKALVEKALYSIEGYHPKVVIESIILKNDEVYLFDKMYEVMGQIVEKYSGTDHQLILNLSSGTPQIISALFALNRIKDYNTQAIQVATPNKSANRKYVPLSSEGEQKLFNENEDNQKDYEDRTIKDEAEKFNQSLIKRHLRNLIASYDYLAAEEFVTKKNTITYFLKRNYLFYELH
;
A
#
# COMPACT_ATOMS: atom_id res chain seq x y z
N MET A 1 -10.27 -5.46 11.96
CA MET A 1 -9.88 -4.04 11.90
C MET A 1 -9.06 -3.79 10.65
N GLU A 2 -9.39 -2.76 9.88
CA GLU A 2 -8.57 -2.35 8.72
C GLU A 2 -7.51 -1.31 9.11
N ILE A 3 -6.26 -1.56 8.70
CA ILE A 3 -5.12 -0.68 8.97
C ILE A 3 -4.40 -0.34 7.68
N LEU A 4 -4.30 0.96 7.35
CA LEU A 4 -3.43 1.43 6.27
C LEU A 4 -2.02 1.66 6.81
N ILE A 5 -1.02 1.04 6.19
CA ILE A 5 0.40 1.36 6.36
C ILE A 5 0.85 2.15 5.13
N SER A 6 1.26 3.40 5.37
CA SER A 6 1.70 4.28 4.30
C SER A 6 2.96 5.02 4.71
N ALA A 7 4.01 4.89 3.90
CA ALA A 7 5.06 5.89 3.89
C ALA A 7 4.50 7.21 3.34
N VAL A 8 5.07 8.33 3.76
CA VAL A 8 4.72 9.65 3.22
C VAL A 8 5.70 10.01 2.11
N GLY A 9 5.16 10.29 0.92
CA GLY A 9 5.91 10.70 -0.26
C GLY A 9 5.92 12.21 -0.47
N THR A 10 6.73 12.65 -1.44
CA THR A 10 6.85 14.06 -1.82
C THR A 10 5.57 14.65 -2.40
N THR A 11 4.68 13.82 -2.96
CA THR A 11 3.38 14.23 -3.51
C THR A 11 2.26 14.24 -2.47
N ASP A 12 2.41 13.54 -1.35
CA ASP A 12 1.38 13.47 -0.31
C ASP A 12 1.22 14.80 0.43
N PRO A 13 0.01 15.21 0.86
CA PRO A 13 -1.25 14.47 0.75
C PRO A 13 -2.09 14.80 -0.50
N ILE A 14 -1.82 15.93 -1.18
CA ILE A 14 -2.57 16.40 -2.35
C ILE A 14 -1.57 16.84 -3.42
N SER A 15 -1.82 16.46 -4.66
CA SER A 15 -1.00 16.77 -5.82
C SER A 15 -1.88 17.08 -7.01
N HIS A 16 -1.60 18.19 -7.71
CA HIS A 16 -2.39 18.64 -8.87
C HIS A 16 -3.90 18.72 -8.58
N ASN A 17 -4.25 19.36 -7.46
CA ASN A 17 -5.63 19.53 -7.00
C ASN A 17 -6.41 18.22 -6.80
N ARG A 18 -5.72 17.10 -6.60
CA ARG A 18 -6.33 15.78 -6.33
C ARG A 18 -5.61 15.09 -5.20
N ASP A 19 -6.27 14.11 -4.60
CA ASP A 19 -5.66 13.30 -3.56
C ASP A 19 -4.37 12.65 -4.10
N ALA A 20 -3.29 12.75 -3.34
CA ALA A 20 -2.15 11.87 -3.54
C ALA A 20 -2.47 10.47 -2.99
N ALA A 21 -1.59 9.51 -3.23
CA ALA A 21 -1.86 8.09 -2.95
C ALA A 21 -2.30 7.83 -1.50
N LEU A 22 -1.65 8.47 -0.52
CA LEU A 22 -1.99 8.29 0.89
C LEU A 22 -3.43 8.72 1.19
N LEU A 23 -3.81 9.92 0.76
CA LEU A 23 -5.13 10.49 1.03
C LEU A 23 -6.21 9.77 0.22
N HIS A 24 -5.90 9.38 -1.02
CA HIS A 24 -6.83 8.71 -1.93
C HIS A 24 -7.21 7.31 -1.43
N ILE A 25 -6.23 6.55 -0.92
CA ILE A 25 -6.49 5.26 -0.27
C ILE A 25 -7.33 5.46 1.00
N ALA A 26 -7.00 6.47 1.82
CA ALA A 26 -7.74 6.78 3.03
C ALA A 26 -9.21 7.15 2.75
N ARG A 27 -9.47 7.94 1.69
CA ARG A 27 -10.83 8.32 1.26
C ARG A 27 -11.65 7.12 0.79
N THR A 28 -11.01 6.24 0.01
CA THR A 28 -11.66 5.12 -0.68
C THR A 28 -11.95 3.95 0.26
N TYR A 29 -10.95 3.53 1.04
CA TYR A 29 -11.07 2.35 1.91
C TYR A 29 -11.49 2.69 3.33
N ARG A 30 -11.32 3.95 3.77
CA ARG A 30 -11.68 4.43 5.11
C ARG A 30 -11.21 3.52 6.26
N PRO A 31 -9.92 3.12 6.29
CA PRO A 31 -9.42 2.22 7.33
C PRO A 31 -9.61 2.82 8.72
N GLU A 32 -9.84 1.98 9.73
CA GLU A 32 -10.02 2.42 11.12
C GLU A 32 -8.74 3.05 11.70
N LYS A 33 -7.58 2.60 11.21
CA LYS A 33 -6.26 3.09 11.64
C LYS A 33 -5.37 3.38 10.45
N ILE A 34 -4.61 4.47 10.54
CA ILE A 34 -3.58 4.83 9.57
C ILE A 34 -2.24 4.91 10.29
N VAL A 35 -1.27 4.10 9.86
CA VAL A 35 0.11 4.09 10.32
C VAL A 35 0.97 4.84 9.29
N LEU A 36 1.48 5.99 9.71
CA LEU A 36 2.30 6.86 8.89
C LEU A 36 3.78 6.61 9.16
N VAL A 37 4.53 6.31 8.09
CA VAL A 37 5.98 6.12 8.14
C VAL A 37 6.67 7.31 7.46
N TYR A 38 7.56 7.98 8.18
CA TYR A 38 8.25 9.17 7.69
C TYR A 38 9.75 8.90 7.53
N SER A 39 10.33 9.45 6.47
CA SER A 39 11.76 9.77 6.47
C SER A 39 12.02 11.10 7.17
N GLU A 40 13.27 11.34 7.56
CA GLU A 40 13.68 12.64 8.10
C GLU A 40 13.30 13.80 7.17
N GLU A 41 13.49 13.64 5.85
CA GLU A 41 13.10 14.65 4.85
C GLU A 41 11.59 14.94 4.87
N MET A 42 10.75 13.92 5.09
CA MET A 42 9.29 14.05 4.98
C MET A 42 8.60 14.47 6.28
N LEU A 43 9.32 14.54 7.41
CA LEU A 43 8.77 15.03 8.68
C LEU A 43 8.16 16.43 8.57
N VAL A 44 8.67 17.27 7.67
CA VAL A 44 8.15 18.62 7.38
C VAL A 44 6.68 18.61 6.94
N LYS A 45 6.16 17.47 6.45
CA LYS A 45 4.77 17.32 5.98
C LYS A 45 3.82 16.79 7.06
N LYS A 46 4.31 16.48 8.26
CA LYS A 46 3.51 15.83 9.31
C LYS A 46 2.17 16.51 9.58
N ALA A 47 2.20 17.82 9.87
CA ALA A 47 1.00 18.60 10.17
C ALA A 47 0.05 18.67 8.96
N LEU A 48 0.60 18.86 7.76
CA LEU A 48 -0.18 18.94 6.52
C LEU A 48 -0.92 17.62 6.23
N VAL A 49 -0.22 16.48 6.36
CA VAL A 49 -0.81 15.14 6.14
C VAL A 49 -1.90 14.85 7.17
N GLU A 50 -1.64 15.15 8.44
CA GLU A 50 -2.62 14.94 9.51
C GLU A 50 -3.90 15.77 9.27
N LYS A 51 -3.74 17.07 8.95
CA LYS A 51 -4.86 17.95 8.60
C LYS A 51 -5.62 17.46 7.37
N ALA A 52 -4.93 16.92 6.37
CA ALA A 52 -5.55 16.37 5.17
C ALA A 52 -6.42 15.14 5.47
N LEU A 53 -5.92 14.20 6.27
CA LEU A 53 -6.67 13.00 6.66
C LEU A 53 -7.97 13.36 7.40
N TYR A 54 -7.92 14.33 8.30
CA TYR A 54 -9.11 14.82 9.02
C TYR A 54 -10.01 15.76 8.21
N SER A 55 -9.60 16.14 6.98
CA SER A 55 -10.43 16.95 6.09
C SER A 55 -11.46 16.10 5.31
N ILE A 56 -11.32 14.77 5.30
CA ILE A 56 -12.26 13.88 4.63
C ILE A 56 -13.59 13.88 5.40
N GLU A 57 -14.66 14.35 4.74
CA GLU A 57 -16.00 14.45 5.35
C GLU A 57 -16.47 13.10 5.89
N GLY A 58 -16.89 13.08 7.17
CA GLY A 58 -17.43 11.88 7.82
C GLY A 58 -16.40 10.77 8.08
N TYR A 59 -15.11 11.09 8.13
CA TYR A 59 -14.05 10.11 8.39
C TYR A 59 -13.09 10.60 9.49
N HIS A 60 -12.91 9.76 10.51
CA HIS A 60 -12.09 10.07 11.68
C HIS A 60 -11.24 8.85 12.08
N PRO A 61 -10.17 8.56 11.33
CA PRO A 61 -9.31 7.41 11.63
C PRO A 61 -8.44 7.66 12.86
N LYS A 62 -7.99 6.58 13.49
CA LYS A 62 -6.86 6.65 14.42
C LYS A 62 -5.56 6.80 13.63
N VAL A 63 -4.99 8.00 13.61
CA VAL A 63 -3.68 8.26 12.99
C VAL A 63 -2.56 7.95 14.00
N VAL A 64 -1.63 7.09 13.61
CA VAL A 64 -0.44 6.72 14.38
C VAL A 64 0.78 7.03 13.54
N ILE A 65 1.75 7.73 14.13
CA ILE A 65 3.05 7.95 13.51
C ILE A 65 3.98 6.86 14.03
N GLU A 66 4.60 6.13 13.11
CA GLU A 66 5.54 5.09 13.48
C GLU A 66 6.79 5.70 14.13
N SER A 67 7.27 5.07 15.21
CA SER A 67 8.40 5.60 16.00
C SER A 67 9.72 5.51 15.24
N ILE A 68 9.82 4.59 14.28
CA ILE A 68 11.00 4.44 13.43
C ILE A 68 10.94 5.50 12.33
N ILE A 69 11.80 6.50 12.44
CA ILE A 69 12.03 7.50 11.39
C ILE A 69 13.11 6.99 10.44
N LEU A 70 12.82 6.97 9.15
CA LEU A 70 13.75 6.48 8.13
C LEU A 70 14.84 7.53 7.86
N LYS A 71 16.10 7.15 8.06
CA LYS A 71 17.24 8.07 7.89
C LYS A 71 17.53 8.36 6.43
N ASN A 72 17.82 9.62 6.10
CA ASN A 72 18.05 10.05 4.72
C ASN A 72 19.26 9.37 4.05
N ASP A 73 20.26 8.95 4.83
CA ASP A 73 21.45 8.24 4.37
C ASP A 73 21.25 6.71 4.25
N GLU A 74 20.05 6.21 4.53
CA GLU A 74 19.70 4.79 4.46
C GLU A 74 18.50 4.50 3.52
N VAL A 75 17.63 5.48 3.24
CA VAL A 75 16.39 5.25 2.44
C VAL A 75 16.61 4.76 1.01
N TYR A 76 17.83 4.91 0.46
CA TYR A 76 18.20 4.40 -0.86
C TYR A 76 18.64 2.93 -0.83
N LEU A 77 18.84 2.34 0.35
CA LEU A 77 19.26 0.95 0.54
C LEU A 77 18.04 0.03 0.61
N PHE A 78 17.88 -0.82 -0.40
CA PHE A 78 16.74 -1.76 -0.45
C PHE A 78 16.70 -2.72 0.75
N ASP A 79 17.80 -3.40 1.06
CA ASP A 79 17.84 -4.39 2.15
C ASP A 79 17.44 -3.76 3.49
N LYS A 80 17.87 -2.51 3.73
CA LYS A 80 17.52 -1.78 4.94
C LYS A 80 16.03 -1.45 4.98
N MET A 81 15.47 -0.98 3.87
CA MET A 81 14.03 -0.70 3.78
C MET A 81 13.19 -1.98 3.89
N TYR A 82 13.65 -3.10 3.33
CA TYR A 82 12.99 -4.39 3.48
C TYR A 82 12.93 -4.84 4.95
N GLU A 83 14.05 -4.74 5.68
CA GLU A 83 14.11 -5.04 7.11
C GLU A 83 13.14 -4.16 7.91
N VAL A 84 13.26 -2.83 7.77
CA VAL A 84 12.48 -1.87 8.56
C VAL A 84 10.99 -1.95 8.24
N MET A 85 10.62 -2.00 6.96
CA MET A 85 9.21 -2.14 6.58
C MET A 85 8.65 -3.49 7.01
N GLY A 86 9.47 -4.55 7.02
CA GLY A 86 9.10 -5.87 7.53
C GLY A 86 8.70 -5.81 9.01
N GLN A 87 9.53 -5.16 9.84
CA GLN A 87 9.24 -4.96 11.26
C GLN A 87 7.95 -4.17 11.49
N ILE A 88 7.70 -3.13 10.68
CA ILE A 88 6.49 -2.31 10.77
C ILE A 88 5.26 -3.15 10.38
N VAL A 89 5.29 -3.85 9.25
CA VAL A 89 4.17 -4.70 8.82
C VAL A 89 3.88 -5.78 9.85
N GLU A 90 4.92 -6.44 10.37
CA GLU A 90 4.80 -7.47 11.41
C GLU A 90 4.19 -6.93 12.72
N LYS A 91 4.61 -5.73 13.16
CA LYS A 91 4.06 -5.08 14.35
C LYS A 91 2.55 -4.87 14.28
N TYR A 92 1.99 -4.69 13.09
CA TYR A 92 0.57 -4.46 12.89
C TYR A 92 -0.20 -5.66 12.33
N SER A 93 0.46 -6.77 11.97
CA SER A 93 -0.20 -8.00 11.48
C SER A 93 -0.78 -8.82 12.64
N GLY A 94 -1.91 -8.34 13.17
CA GLY A 94 -2.73 -9.08 14.13
C GLY A 94 -3.64 -10.11 13.43
N THR A 95 -4.11 -11.11 14.16
CA THR A 95 -4.97 -12.20 13.65
C THR A 95 -6.25 -11.71 12.98
N ASP A 96 -6.83 -10.62 13.51
CA ASP A 96 -8.09 -10.03 13.00
C ASP A 96 -7.86 -8.70 12.27
N HIS A 97 -6.61 -8.44 11.87
CA HIS A 97 -6.26 -7.24 11.11
C HIS A 97 -6.21 -7.54 9.63
N GLN A 98 -6.74 -6.63 8.82
CA GLN A 98 -6.47 -6.56 7.40
C GLN A 98 -5.59 -5.33 7.15
N LEU A 99 -4.43 -5.55 6.56
CA LEU A 99 -3.45 -4.50 6.29
C LEU A 99 -3.60 -4.00 4.87
N ILE A 100 -3.81 -2.70 4.69
CA ILE A 100 -3.72 -2.03 3.40
C ILE A 100 -2.29 -1.49 3.28
N LEU A 101 -1.55 -1.92 2.27
CA LEU A 101 -0.18 -1.46 2.01
C LEU A 101 -0.19 -0.47 0.85
N ASN A 102 0.22 0.78 1.10
CA ASN A 102 0.36 1.78 0.05
C ASN A 102 1.62 1.52 -0.79
N LEU A 103 1.44 1.16 -2.07
CA LEU A 103 2.50 0.92 -3.04
C LEU A 103 2.77 2.12 -3.96
N SER A 104 2.35 3.32 -3.58
CA SER A 104 2.46 4.53 -4.42
C SER A 104 3.03 5.75 -3.69
N SER A 105 3.21 5.67 -2.37
CA SER A 105 3.90 6.69 -1.58
C SER A 105 5.22 6.19 -1.01
N GLY A 106 6.17 7.11 -0.85
CA GLY A 106 7.53 6.83 -0.38
C GLY A 106 8.54 6.66 -1.51
N THR A 107 9.77 6.27 -1.16
CA THR A 107 10.83 6.01 -2.15
C THR A 107 10.57 4.70 -2.90
N PRO A 108 11.13 4.52 -4.11
CA PRO A 108 11.04 3.25 -4.83
C PRO A 108 11.51 2.04 -4.00
N GLN A 109 12.47 2.21 -3.10
CA GLN A 109 12.97 1.17 -2.20
C GLN A 109 11.91 0.73 -1.19
N ILE A 110 11.21 1.69 -0.58
CA ILE A 110 10.11 1.41 0.37
C ILE A 110 8.95 0.73 -0.36
N ILE A 111 8.57 1.25 -1.53
CA ILE A 111 7.50 0.65 -2.36
C ILE A 111 7.86 -0.78 -2.75
N SER A 112 9.10 -1.02 -3.17
CA SER A 112 9.59 -2.36 -3.53
C SER A 112 9.63 -3.31 -2.33
N ALA A 113 10.01 -2.81 -1.15
CA ALA A 113 9.99 -3.59 0.09
C ALA A 113 8.57 -4.03 0.46
N LEU A 114 7.60 -3.10 0.47
CA LEU A 114 6.20 -3.41 0.74
C LEU A 114 5.62 -4.38 -0.30
N PHE A 115 5.95 -4.20 -1.58
CA PHE A 115 5.56 -5.13 -2.64
C PHE A 115 6.11 -6.54 -2.36
N ALA A 116 7.40 -6.66 -2.01
CA ALA A 116 8.00 -7.95 -1.70
C ALA A 116 7.41 -8.60 -0.44
N LEU A 117 7.18 -7.81 0.62
CA LEU A 117 6.57 -8.28 1.87
C LEU A 117 5.16 -8.82 1.65
N ASN A 118 4.33 -8.13 0.86
CA ASN A 118 2.99 -8.57 0.45
C ASN A 118 2.98 -9.95 -0.26
N ARG A 119 4.13 -10.41 -0.78
CA ARG A 119 4.23 -11.65 -1.57
C ARG A 119 4.91 -12.80 -0.84
N ILE A 120 5.92 -12.47 -0.04
CA ILE A 120 6.78 -13.46 0.60
C ILE A 120 6.21 -13.86 1.97
N LYS A 121 5.57 -12.92 2.66
CA LYS A 121 5.03 -13.13 4.00
C LYS A 121 3.54 -13.42 3.92
N ASP A 122 3.08 -14.33 4.77
CA ASP A 122 1.68 -14.76 4.83
C ASP A 122 0.86 -13.83 5.74
N TYR A 123 0.96 -12.52 5.50
CA TYR A 123 0.16 -11.52 6.20
C TYR A 123 -1.19 -11.34 5.48
N ASN A 124 -2.24 -11.02 6.23
CA ASN A 124 -3.53 -10.63 5.66
C ASN A 124 -3.44 -9.20 5.08
N THR A 125 -2.79 -9.08 3.92
CA THR A 125 -2.50 -7.80 3.27
C THR A 125 -3.29 -7.61 1.99
N GLN A 126 -3.65 -6.36 1.71
CA GLN A 126 -4.08 -5.87 0.41
C GLN A 126 -3.11 -4.76 0.00
N ALA A 127 -2.40 -4.97 -1.10
CA ALA A 127 -1.47 -3.96 -1.61
C ALA A 127 -2.15 -3.12 -2.69
N ILE A 128 -2.15 -1.80 -2.49
CA ILE A 128 -2.91 -0.85 -3.30
C ILE A 128 -1.93 0.12 -3.95
N GLN A 129 -2.05 0.25 -5.27
CA GLN A 129 -1.43 1.31 -6.05
C GLN A 129 -2.46 2.41 -6.32
N VAL A 130 -2.00 3.65 -6.51
CA VAL A 130 -2.84 4.77 -6.93
C VAL A 130 -2.22 5.39 -8.18
N ALA A 131 -2.97 5.43 -9.27
CA ALA A 131 -2.52 6.07 -10.50
C ALA A 131 -2.32 7.58 -10.27
N THR A 132 -1.17 8.13 -10.66
CA THR A 132 -0.90 9.55 -10.47
C THR A 132 -1.80 10.41 -11.36
N PRO A 133 -2.30 11.57 -10.89
CA PRO A 133 -3.14 12.44 -11.71
C PRO A 133 -2.44 12.92 -13.00
N ASN A 134 -1.11 13.05 -12.99
CA ASN A 134 -0.37 13.73 -14.06
C ASN A 134 0.73 12.92 -14.76
N LYS A 135 0.88 11.61 -14.50
CA LYS A 135 1.89 10.72 -15.16
C LYS A 135 3.33 11.28 -15.25
N SER A 136 3.71 12.26 -14.43
CA SER A 136 5.00 12.97 -14.51
C SER A 136 5.84 12.85 -13.23
N ALA A 137 7.16 13.00 -13.36
CA ALA A 137 8.11 12.88 -12.26
C ALA A 137 7.95 13.97 -11.17
N ASN A 138 8.34 13.62 -9.95
CA ASN A 138 8.15 14.43 -8.75
C ASN A 138 9.11 15.62 -8.66
N ARG A 139 8.63 16.76 -8.17
CA ARG A 139 9.47 17.90 -7.76
C ARG A 139 9.74 17.83 -6.25
N LYS A 140 10.80 18.50 -5.80
CA LYS A 140 11.08 18.69 -4.37
C LYS A 140 9.90 19.41 -3.70
N TYR A 141 9.51 18.95 -2.50
CA TYR A 141 8.45 19.62 -1.74
C TYR A 141 8.92 20.98 -1.23
N VAL A 142 8.03 21.96 -1.30
CA VAL A 142 8.19 23.29 -0.71
C VAL A 142 7.06 23.50 0.30
N PRO A 143 7.34 23.81 1.57
CA PRO A 143 6.31 24.11 2.56
C PRO A 143 5.39 25.25 2.10
N LEU A 144 4.09 25.07 2.33
CA LEU A 144 3.06 26.06 2.00
C LEU A 144 2.85 27.04 3.16
N SER A 145 2.39 28.26 2.84
CA SER A 145 1.81 29.15 3.85
C SER A 145 0.45 28.60 4.29
N SER A 146 -0.07 29.07 5.43
CA SER A 146 -1.41 28.67 5.91
C SER A 146 -2.53 28.96 4.90
N GLU A 147 -2.44 30.06 4.16
CA GLU A 147 -3.35 30.37 3.04
C GLU A 147 -3.19 29.37 1.88
N GLY A 148 -1.95 29.01 1.55
CA GLY A 148 -1.64 28.01 0.53
C GLY A 148 -2.19 26.62 0.88
N GLU A 149 -2.09 26.22 2.15
CA GLU A 149 -2.70 24.97 2.63
C GLU A 149 -4.22 25.01 2.52
N GLN A 150 -4.86 26.10 2.97
CA GLN A 150 -6.32 26.21 2.90
C GLN A 150 -6.81 26.15 1.44
N LYS A 151 -6.09 26.82 0.54
CA LYS A 151 -6.35 26.75 -0.90
C LYS A 151 -6.22 25.33 -1.43
N LEU A 152 -5.15 24.61 -1.05
CA LEU A 152 -4.92 23.21 -1.44
C LEU A 152 -6.08 22.30 -1.04
N PHE A 153 -6.66 22.49 0.14
CA PHE A 153 -7.80 21.69 0.60
C PHE A 153 -9.10 22.08 -0.09
N ASN A 154 -9.36 23.38 -0.26
CA ASN A 154 -10.59 23.87 -0.88
C ASN A 154 -10.68 23.51 -2.37
N GLU A 155 -9.54 23.51 -3.06
CA GLU A 155 -9.45 23.23 -4.50
C GLU A 155 -9.25 21.75 -4.81
N ASN A 156 -9.30 20.86 -3.80
CA ASN A 156 -9.14 19.43 -4.01
C ASN A 156 -10.39 18.84 -4.69
N GLU A 157 -10.24 18.47 -5.95
CA GLU A 157 -11.28 17.90 -6.81
C GLU A 157 -11.80 16.55 -6.29
N ASP A 158 -11.04 15.81 -5.50
CA ASP A 158 -11.49 14.52 -4.95
C ASP A 158 -12.39 14.68 -3.70
N ASN A 159 -12.71 15.92 -3.28
CA ASN A 159 -13.68 16.19 -2.22
C ASN A 159 -15.15 16.01 -2.65
N GLN A 160 -15.43 15.91 -3.95
CA GLN A 160 -16.77 15.63 -4.45
C GLN A 160 -17.17 14.16 -4.22
N LYS A 161 -18.47 13.86 -4.21
CA LYS A 161 -18.98 12.50 -3.94
C LYS A 161 -18.68 11.52 -5.07
N ASP A 162 -18.55 12.02 -6.29
CA ASP A 162 -18.35 11.29 -7.54
C ASP A 162 -16.90 11.37 -8.05
N TYR A 163 -15.93 11.49 -7.13
CA TYR A 163 -14.52 11.46 -7.49
C TYR A 163 -14.13 10.12 -8.16
N GLU A 164 -13.14 10.18 -9.05
CA GLU A 164 -12.64 8.99 -9.75
C GLU A 164 -11.82 8.12 -8.79
N ASP A 165 -12.22 6.86 -8.60
CA ASP A 165 -11.38 5.89 -7.89
C ASP A 165 -10.20 5.45 -8.77
N ARG A 166 -9.02 6.00 -8.46
CA ARG A 166 -7.74 5.70 -9.10
C ARG A 166 -6.97 4.55 -8.43
N THR A 167 -7.58 3.82 -7.50
CA THR A 167 -6.94 2.71 -6.81
C THR A 167 -6.85 1.49 -7.71
N ILE A 168 -5.73 0.79 -7.64
CA ILE A 168 -5.45 -0.44 -8.40
C ILE A 168 -4.97 -1.46 -7.38
N LYS A 169 -5.78 -2.50 -7.16
CA LYS A 169 -5.40 -3.62 -6.30
C LYS A 169 -4.34 -4.45 -7.00
N ASP A 170 -3.20 -4.65 -6.34
CA ASP A 170 -2.12 -5.46 -6.89
C ASP A 170 -2.43 -6.96 -6.73
N GLU A 171 -2.83 -7.61 -7.82
CA GLU A 171 -3.16 -9.04 -7.80
C GLU A 171 -1.92 -9.95 -7.89
N ALA A 172 -0.79 -9.45 -8.40
CA ALA A 172 0.46 -10.23 -8.32
C ALA A 172 0.57 -11.42 -9.26
N GLU A 173 -0.35 -11.59 -10.19
CA GLU A 173 -0.58 -12.86 -10.86
C GLU A 173 0.71 -13.42 -11.50
N LYS A 174 1.42 -12.59 -12.28
CA LYS A 174 2.66 -12.98 -12.97
C LYS A 174 3.82 -13.28 -12.03
N PHE A 175 3.93 -12.53 -10.92
CA PHE A 175 5.00 -12.74 -9.93
C PHE A 175 4.78 -14.05 -9.19
N ASN A 176 3.55 -14.30 -8.73
CA ASN A 176 3.15 -15.56 -8.09
C ASN A 176 3.38 -16.76 -9.02
N GLN A 177 2.98 -16.66 -10.29
CA GLN A 177 3.26 -17.70 -11.28
C GLN A 177 4.76 -17.98 -11.41
N SER A 178 5.61 -16.96 -11.34
CA SER A 178 7.07 -17.12 -11.45
C SER A 178 7.66 -17.80 -10.21
N LEU A 179 7.21 -17.45 -9.00
CA LEU A 179 7.61 -18.12 -7.76
C LEU A 179 7.21 -19.60 -7.75
N ILE A 180 5.97 -19.89 -8.13
CA ILE A 180 5.42 -21.25 -8.25
C ILE A 180 6.25 -22.07 -9.24
N LYS A 181 6.50 -21.52 -10.45
CA LYS A 181 7.32 -22.18 -11.47
C LYS A 181 8.74 -22.49 -10.96
N ARG A 182 9.37 -21.56 -10.24
CA ARG A 182 10.70 -21.78 -9.66
C ARG A 182 10.69 -22.88 -8.60
N HIS A 183 9.71 -22.87 -7.70
CA HIS A 183 9.61 -23.89 -6.65
C HIS A 183 9.38 -25.29 -7.24
N LEU A 184 8.46 -25.41 -8.20
CA LEU A 184 8.20 -26.68 -8.90
C LEU A 184 9.44 -27.20 -9.64
N ARG A 185 10.20 -26.34 -10.32
CA ARG A 185 11.45 -26.75 -10.97
C ARG A 185 12.46 -27.33 -9.97
N ASN A 186 12.56 -26.74 -8.79
CA ASN A 186 13.46 -27.24 -7.75
C ASN A 186 13.03 -28.62 -7.23
N LEU A 187 11.73 -28.82 -6.97
CA LEU A 187 11.19 -30.11 -6.53
C LEU A 187 11.41 -31.21 -7.58
N ILE A 188 11.17 -30.88 -8.86
CA ILE A 188 11.41 -31.81 -9.97
C ILE A 188 12.90 -32.13 -10.09
N ALA A 189 13.78 -31.12 -9.98
CA ALA A 189 15.23 -31.33 -10.06
C ALA A 189 15.78 -32.17 -8.89
N SER A 190 15.13 -32.14 -7.73
CA SER A 190 15.44 -32.98 -6.58
C SER A 190 14.69 -34.32 -6.57
N TYR A 191 13.97 -34.67 -7.64
CA TYR A 191 13.15 -35.89 -7.78
C TYR A 191 12.02 -36.03 -6.73
N ASP A 192 11.61 -34.92 -6.10
CA ASP A 192 10.52 -34.91 -5.11
C ASP A 192 9.16 -34.69 -5.80
N TYR A 193 8.73 -35.71 -6.55
CA TYR A 193 7.53 -35.65 -7.37
C TYR A 193 6.24 -35.63 -6.54
N LEU A 194 6.24 -36.24 -5.35
CA LEU A 194 5.09 -36.23 -4.44
C LEU A 194 4.83 -34.82 -3.91
N ALA A 195 5.88 -34.11 -3.46
CA ALA A 195 5.73 -32.72 -3.04
C ALA A 195 5.31 -31.80 -4.21
N ALA A 196 5.82 -32.05 -5.42
CA ALA A 196 5.43 -31.30 -6.61
C ALA A 196 3.93 -31.50 -6.95
N GLU A 197 3.43 -32.73 -6.90
CA GLU A 197 2.02 -33.07 -7.12
C GLU A 197 1.11 -32.44 -6.05
N GLU A 198 1.48 -32.54 -4.77
CA GLU A 198 0.74 -31.94 -3.66
C GLU A 198 0.62 -30.41 -3.84
N PHE A 199 1.73 -29.76 -4.22
CA PHE A 199 1.79 -28.32 -4.42
C PHE A 199 0.87 -27.84 -5.55
N VAL A 200 0.85 -28.55 -6.69
CA VAL A 200 -0.05 -28.24 -7.81
C VAL A 200 -1.51 -28.47 -7.44
N THR A 201 -1.81 -29.57 -6.75
CA THR A 201 -3.18 -29.98 -6.40
C THR A 201 -3.82 -29.01 -5.39
N LYS A 202 -3.08 -28.58 -4.36
CA LYS A 202 -3.53 -27.54 -3.42
C LYS A 202 -3.86 -26.23 -4.14
N LYS A 203 -3.04 -25.82 -5.12
CA LYS A 203 -3.28 -24.57 -5.89
C LYS A 203 -4.44 -24.67 -6.88
N ASN A 204 -4.62 -25.81 -7.55
CA ASN A 204 -5.78 -26.03 -8.44
C ASN A 204 -7.09 -26.00 -7.65
N THR A 205 -7.11 -26.55 -6.44
CA THR A 205 -8.27 -26.51 -5.55
C THR A 205 -8.64 -25.06 -5.17
N ILE A 206 -7.65 -24.21 -4.85
CA ILE A 206 -7.87 -22.78 -4.58
C ILE A 206 -8.40 -22.05 -5.82
N THR A 207 -7.82 -22.31 -7.00
CA THR A 207 -8.23 -21.68 -8.26
C THR A 207 -9.65 -22.07 -8.67
N TYR A 208 -10.05 -23.33 -8.41
CA TYR A 208 -11.39 -23.84 -8.68
C TYR A 208 -12.43 -23.29 -7.68
N PHE A 209 -12.07 -23.17 -6.38
CA PHE A 209 -12.94 -22.56 -5.36
C PHE A 209 -13.18 -21.07 -5.62
N LEU A 210 -12.16 -20.31 -6.02
CA LEU A 210 -12.29 -18.89 -6.35
C LEU A 210 -13.19 -18.66 -7.58
N LYS A 211 -13.09 -19.50 -8.62
CA LYS A 211 -14.00 -19.44 -9.78
C LYS A 211 -15.44 -19.79 -9.43
N ARG A 212 -15.65 -20.76 -8.52
CA ARG A 212 -17.00 -21.19 -8.13
C ARG A 212 -17.73 -20.15 -7.27
N ASN A 213 -17.01 -19.38 -6.46
CA ASN A 213 -17.61 -18.27 -5.69
C ASN A 213 -17.99 -17.08 -6.56
N TYR A 214 -17.26 -16.78 -7.65
CA TYR A 214 -17.69 -15.76 -8.62
C TYR A 214 -18.96 -16.16 -9.38
N LEU A 215 -19.10 -17.44 -9.74
CA LEU A 215 -20.31 -17.97 -10.40
C LEU A 215 -21.55 -18.00 -9.50
N PHE A 216 -21.40 -17.95 -8.18
CA PHE A 216 -22.54 -17.91 -7.25
C PHE A 216 -23.12 -16.50 -7.04
N TYR A 217 -22.34 -15.44 -7.31
CA TYR A 217 -22.82 -14.05 -7.22
C TYR A 217 -23.46 -13.53 -8.53
N GLU A 218 -23.33 -14.25 -9.64
CA GLU A 218 -24.03 -13.92 -10.90
C GLU A 218 -25.37 -14.67 -11.09
N LEU A 219 -25.80 -15.45 -10.08
CA LEU A 219 -27.02 -16.27 -10.14
C LEU A 219 -28.08 -15.91 -9.07
N HIS A 220 -27.97 -14.75 -8.41
CA HIS A 220 -29.01 -14.21 -7.54
C HIS A 220 -29.30 -12.74 -7.82
#